data_AF-A0A525JEY1-F1
#
_entry.id   AF-A0A525JEY1-F1
#
_cell.length_a   1.000
_cell.length_b   1.000
_cell.length_c   1.000
_cell.angle_alpha   90.00
_cell.angle_beta   90.00
_cell.angle_gamma   90.00
#
_symmetry.space_group_name_H-M   'P 1'
#
loop_
_entity.id
_entity.type
_entity.pdbx_description
1 polymer ?
#
loop_
_entity_poly.entity_id
_entity_poly.type
_entity_poly.pdbx_seq_one_letter_code
_entity_poly.pdbx_strand_id
1 'polypeptide(L)'
;MTARHFAGLAAASLLAAAAIAGVAQAAPPSDATHSMQGGEQAWINDPHMHAFYEATRAAFAGGPAKVDVDVYEQKSFAIFRDFAPAMHMTPAGMVDHLKLIPRQVVQIVREDPHVLDSYDNFVAATFGPR
;
A
#
# COMPACT_ATOMS: atom_id res chain seq x y z
N MET A 1 -42.30 15.20 60.34
CA MET A 1 -40.85 15.46 60.31
C MET A 1 -40.38 15.20 58.89
N THR A 2 -39.70 16.03 58.11
CA THR A 2 -39.31 17.45 58.17
C THR A 2 -38.95 17.80 56.71
N ALA A 3 -39.31 18.99 56.26
CA ALA A 3 -39.19 19.51 54.89
C ALA A 3 -37.75 19.83 54.43
N ARG A 4 -37.58 20.02 53.10
CA ARG A 4 -36.80 21.07 52.37
C ARG A 4 -36.61 20.63 50.90
N HIS A 5 -37.39 21.10 49.91
CA HIS A 5 -37.33 22.39 49.17
C HIS A 5 -35.93 22.85 48.73
N PHE A 6 -35.67 22.81 47.42
CA PHE A 6 -34.94 23.82 46.60
C PHE A 6 -35.43 23.62 45.15
N ALA A 7 -36.27 24.49 44.57
CA ALA A 7 -35.89 25.72 43.85
C ALA A 7 -34.76 25.42 42.83
N GLY A 8 -35.01 25.33 41.52
CA GLY A 8 -35.70 26.29 40.67
C GLY A 8 -34.66 27.20 40.04
N LEU A 9 -34.28 26.94 38.79
CA LEU A 9 -33.54 27.91 37.97
C LEU A 9 -33.83 27.66 36.50
N ALA A 10 -34.64 28.55 35.94
CA ALA A 10 -34.86 28.74 34.53
C ALA A 10 -33.58 29.26 33.88
N ALA A 11 -33.17 28.65 32.77
CA ALA A 11 -32.13 29.17 31.91
C ALA A 11 -32.78 29.81 30.69
N ALA A 12 -32.72 31.13 30.63
CA ALA A 12 -33.15 31.95 29.51
C ALA A 12 -32.19 31.78 28.31
N SER A 13 -32.78 31.67 27.12
CA SER A 13 -32.09 31.73 25.84
C SER A 13 -31.74 33.18 25.49
N LEU A 14 -30.48 33.46 25.17
CA LEU A 14 -30.08 34.65 24.41
C LEU A 14 -29.15 34.21 23.28
N LEU A 15 -29.60 34.43 22.04
CA LEU A 15 -28.78 34.40 20.83
C LEU A 15 -27.90 35.66 20.80
N ALA A 16 -26.62 35.51 20.39
CA ALA A 16 -26.09 36.01 19.11
C ALA A 16 -24.61 36.43 19.15
N ALA A 17 -23.93 36.06 18.06
CA ALA A 17 -22.84 36.76 17.35
C ALA A 17 -21.39 36.65 17.84
N ALA A 18 -20.68 35.72 17.20
CA ALA A 18 -19.46 35.93 16.40
C ALA A 18 -18.27 36.72 16.98
N ALA A 19 -17.18 36.00 17.29
CA ALA A 19 -15.83 36.28 16.79
C ALA A 19 -14.96 35.03 16.98
N ILE A 20 -14.73 34.28 15.90
CA ILE A 20 -13.84 33.11 15.89
C ILE A 20 -12.41 33.65 15.86
N ALA A 21 -11.84 33.87 17.04
CA ALA A 21 -10.42 34.21 17.18
C ALA A 21 -9.60 32.92 17.13
N GLY A 22 -8.93 32.71 15.99
CA GLY A 22 -7.69 31.96 15.88
C GLY A 22 -7.74 30.49 16.30
N VAL A 23 -8.41 29.64 15.52
CA VAL A 23 -7.95 28.25 15.43
C VAL A 23 -6.60 28.33 14.75
N ALA A 24 -5.52 28.05 15.48
CA ALA A 24 -4.25 27.73 14.86
C ALA A 24 -4.54 26.60 13.87
N GLN A 25 -4.48 26.92 12.58
CA GLN A 25 -4.56 25.93 11.52
C GLN A 25 -3.36 25.01 11.75
N ALA A 26 -3.56 23.89 12.44
CA ALA A 26 -2.65 22.77 12.33
C ALA A 26 -2.55 22.52 10.84
N ALA A 27 -1.37 22.76 10.26
CA ALA A 27 -1.11 22.36 8.90
C ALA A 27 -1.55 20.89 8.80
N PRO A 28 -2.36 20.50 7.79
CA PRO A 28 -2.59 19.09 7.56
C PRO A 28 -1.21 18.43 7.48
N PRO A 29 -1.02 17.21 8.03
CA PRO A 29 0.19 16.46 7.73
C PRO A 29 0.32 16.51 6.21
N SER A 30 1.43 17.07 5.73
CA SER A 30 1.72 17.06 4.32
C SER A 30 1.68 15.59 3.95
N ASP A 31 0.65 15.19 3.20
CA ASP A 31 0.60 13.91 2.54
C ASP A 31 1.82 13.89 1.62
N ALA A 32 2.95 13.44 2.16
CA ALA A 32 4.05 12.94 1.39
C ALA A 32 3.66 11.56 0.86
N THR A 33 2.44 11.43 0.32
CA THR A 33 2.19 10.60 -0.84
C THR A 33 2.94 11.30 -1.96
N HIS A 34 4.26 11.14 -2.00
CA HIS A 34 5.04 11.45 -3.18
C HIS A 34 4.32 10.73 -4.31
N SER A 35 3.63 11.50 -5.17
CA SER A 35 3.00 10.94 -6.34
C SER A 35 4.13 10.32 -7.17
N MET A 36 4.26 9.00 -7.07
CA MET A 36 5.25 8.24 -7.82
C MET A 36 4.85 8.15 -9.31
N GLN A 37 3.83 8.87 -9.77
CA GLN A 37 3.29 8.79 -11.13
C GLN A 37 4.33 8.94 -12.26
N GLY A 38 5.48 9.58 -12.02
CA GLY A 38 6.60 9.60 -12.97
C GLY A 38 7.61 8.44 -12.84
N GLY A 39 7.87 7.95 -11.62
CA GLY A 39 8.85 6.89 -11.35
C GLY A 39 8.26 5.48 -11.36
N GLU A 40 7.00 5.35 -10.98
CA GLU A 40 6.26 4.09 -10.93
C GLU A 40 5.98 3.56 -12.34
N GLN A 41 5.72 4.43 -13.31
CA GLN A 41 5.60 4.04 -14.71
C GLN A 41 6.93 3.61 -15.32
N ALA A 42 8.04 4.26 -14.96
CA ALA A 42 9.37 3.83 -15.39
C ALA A 42 9.70 2.44 -14.83
N TRP A 43 9.30 2.18 -13.59
CA TRP A 43 9.46 0.89 -12.95
C TRP A 43 8.58 -0.21 -13.54
N ILE A 44 7.29 0.05 -13.75
CA ILE A 44 6.36 -0.94 -14.30
C ILE A 44 6.75 -1.30 -15.75
N ASN A 45 7.28 -0.36 -16.52
CA ASN A 45 7.76 -0.67 -17.86
C ASN A 45 9.20 -1.23 -17.88
N ASP A 46 9.83 -1.44 -16.72
CA ASP A 46 11.18 -1.98 -16.64
C ASP A 46 11.19 -3.50 -16.95
N PRO A 47 12.17 -4.00 -17.73
CA PRO A 47 12.29 -5.42 -18.04
C PRO A 47 12.32 -6.34 -16.81
N HIS A 48 12.82 -5.88 -15.66
CA HIS A 48 12.85 -6.66 -14.43
C HIS A 48 11.45 -6.87 -13.84
N MET A 49 10.49 -5.95 -14.04
CA MET A 49 9.10 -6.17 -13.63
C MET A 49 8.37 -7.16 -14.52
N HIS A 50 8.65 -7.17 -15.82
CA HIS A 50 8.19 -8.25 -16.68
C HIS A 50 8.83 -9.59 -16.26
N ALA A 51 10.12 -9.61 -15.92
CA ALA A 51 10.78 -10.82 -15.44
C ALA A 51 10.17 -11.32 -14.11
N PHE A 52 9.77 -10.42 -13.22
CA PHE A 52 9.08 -10.78 -11.97
C PHE A 52 7.69 -11.36 -12.23
N TYR A 53 6.92 -10.78 -13.14
CA TYR A 53 5.64 -11.35 -13.59
C TYR A 53 5.80 -12.74 -14.19
N GLU A 54 6.75 -12.94 -15.11
CA GLU A 54 7.00 -14.24 -15.73
C GLU A 54 7.52 -15.28 -14.71
N ALA A 55 8.35 -14.86 -13.76
CA ALA A 55 8.76 -15.72 -12.65
C ALA A 55 7.56 -16.14 -11.78
N THR A 56 6.61 -15.24 -11.54
CA THR A 56 5.36 -15.53 -10.84
C THR A 56 4.53 -16.55 -11.63
N ARG A 57 4.26 -16.30 -12.91
CA ARG A 57 3.52 -17.26 -13.77
C ARG A 57 4.15 -18.63 -13.77
N ALA A 58 5.47 -18.71 -13.90
CA ALA A 58 6.20 -19.96 -13.89
C ALA A 58 6.06 -20.71 -12.55
N ALA A 59 6.14 -20.00 -11.42
CA ALA A 59 5.94 -20.60 -10.10
C ALA A 59 4.52 -21.18 -9.95
N PHE A 60 3.52 -20.49 -10.51
CA PHE A 60 2.12 -20.87 -10.42
C PHE A 60 1.61 -21.80 -11.53
N ALA A 61 2.45 -22.23 -12.46
CA ALA A 61 2.06 -23.08 -13.60
C ALA A 61 1.43 -24.44 -13.17
N GLY A 62 1.80 -24.95 -11.99
CA GLY A 62 1.20 -26.15 -11.40
C GLY A 62 -0.10 -25.93 -10.61
N GLY A 63 -0.54 -24.67 -10.50
CA GLY A 63 -1.67 -24.20 -9.70
C GLY A 63 -1.27 -23.57 -8.35
N PRO A 64 -2.09 -22.68 -7.76
CA PRO A 64 -1.73 -21.90 -6.56
C PRO A 64 -1.40 -22.69 -5.29
N ALA A 65 -1.92 -23.92 -5.18
CA ALA A 65 -1.66 -24.81 -4.06
C ALA A 65 -0.28 -25.51 -4.13
N LYS A 66 0.41 -25.47 -5.28
CA LYS A 66 1.65 -26.21 -5.53
C LYS A 66 2.91 -25.34 -5.57
N VAL A 67 2.77 -24.05 -5.34
CA VAL A 67 3.91 -23.12 -5.31
C VAL A 67 4.88 -23.49 -4.20
N ASP A 68 6.14 -23.65 -4.57
CA ASP A 68 7.27 -23.61 -3.64
C ASP A 68 7.58 -22.13 -3.34
N VAL A 69 7.09 -21.68 -2.18
CA VAL A 69 7.16 -20.26 -1.78
C VAL A 69 8.61 -19.81 -1.60
N ASP A 70 9.46 -20.67 -1.02
CA ASP A 70 10.84 -20.29 -0.69
C ASP A 70 11.70 -20.20 -1.96
N VAL A 71 11.50 -21.12 -2.92
CA VAL A 71 12.15 -21.05 -4.23
C VAL A 71 11.70 -19.83 -5.01
N TYR A 72 10.40 -19.54 -5.03
CA TYR A 72 9.86 -18.36 -5.70
C TYR A 72 10.38 -17.05 -5.09
N GLU A 73 10.43 -16.95 -3.76
CA GLU A 73 10.97 -15.80 -3.05
C GLU A 73 12.45 -15.56 -3.38
N GLN A 74 13.27 -16.61 -3.37
CA GLN A 74 14.69 -16.50 -3.73
C GLN A 74 14.88 -16.03 -5.17
N LYS A 75 14.07 -16.54 -6.11
CA LYS A 75 14.10 -16.12 -7.51
C LYS A 75 13.70 -14.65 -7.67
N SER A 76 12.69 -14.23 -6.91
CA SER A 76 12.25 -12.83 -6.88
C SER A 76 13.35 -11.91 -6.35
N PHE A 77 14.04 -12.32 -5.28
CA PHE A 77 15.16 -11.54 -4.74
C PHE A 77 16.34 -11.45 -5.71
N ALA A 78 16.59 -12.46 -6.54
CA ALA A 78 17.60 -12.35 -7.61
C ALA A 78 17.22 -11.23 -8.59
N ILE A 79 15.97 -11.22 -9.07
CA ILE A 79 15.45 -10.18 -9.97
C ILE A 79 15.55 -8.80 -9.32
N PHE A 80 15.21 -8.67 -8.03
CA PHE A 80 15.29 -7.39 -7.32
C PHE A 80 16.72 -6.90 -7.15
N ARG A 81 17.71 -7.79 -6.96
CA ARG A 81 19.12 -7.39 -6.92
C ARG A 81 19.58 -6.84 -8.27
N ASP A 82 19.17 -7.47 -9.36
CA ASP A 82 19.52 -7.06 -10.72
C ASP A 82 18.82 -5.74 -11.11
N PHE A 83 17.64 -5.50 -10.56
CA PHE A 83 16.88 -4.27 -10.73
C PHE A 83 17.48 -3.07 -9.96
N ALA A 84 18.23 -3.31 -8.88
CA ALA A 84 18.71 -2.26 -7.98
C ALA A 84 19.46 -1.09 -8.65
N PRO A 85 20.38 -1.32 -9.62
CA PRO A 85 21.08 -0.22 -10.29
C PRO A 85 20.16 0.71 -11.08
N ALA A 86 19.07 0.19 -11.67
CA ALA A 86 18.09 0.99 -12.41
C ALA A 86 17.35 1.99 -11.51
N MET A 87 17.28 1.69 -10.21
CA MET A 87 16.65 2.53 -9.19
C MET A 87 17.66 3.31 -8.34
N HIS A 88 18.94 3.31 -8.74
CA HIS A 88 20.02 3.94 -7.96
C HIS A 88 20.11 3.43 -6.51
N MET A 89 19.77 2.16 -6.27
CA MET A 89 19.87 1.48 -4.97
C MET A 89 20.98 0.44 -4.97
N THR A 90 21.42 0.03 -3.77
CA THR A 90 22.29 -1.15 -3.62
C THR A 90 21.45 -2.43 -3.77
N PRO A 91 22.03 -3.56 -4.22
CA PRO A 91 21.31 -4.83 -4.32
C PRO A 91 20.67 -5.26 -2.99
N ALA A 92 21.38 -5.06 -1.87
CA ALA A 92 20.85 -5.37 -0.54
C ALA A 92 19.71 -4.42 -0.14
N GLY A 93 19.84 -3.12 -0.40
CA GLY A 93 18.80 -2.14 -0.13
C GLY A 93 17.52 -2.38 -0.94
N MET A 94 17.66 -2.79 -2.20
CA MET A 94 16.51 -3.12 -3.04
C MET A 94 15.78 -4.38 -2.56
N VAL A 95 16.52 -5.44 -2.19
CA VAL A 95 15.89 -6.61 -1.58
C VAL A 95 15.20 -6.23 -0.27
N ASP A 96 15.84 -5.44 0.60
CA ASP A 96 15.22 -5.03 1.86
C ASP A 96 13.92 -4.25 1.65
N HIS A 97 13.91 -3.37 0.64
CA HIS A 97 12.74 -2.57 0.26
C HIS A 97 11.58 -3.43 -0.26
N LEU A 98 11.88 -4.49 -1.03
CA LEU A 98 10.86 -5.30 -1.73
C LEU A 98 10.61 -6.68 -1.09
N LYS A 99 11.29 -7.04 0.00
CA LYS A 99 11.32 -8.43 0.52
C LYS A 99 9.96 -9.03 0.86
N LEU A 100 8.95 -8.21 1.16
CA LEU A 100 7.61 -8.67 1.52
C LEU A 100 6.73 -8.97 0.30
N ILE A 101 7.05 -8.37 -0.86
CA ILE A 101 6.21 -8.44 -2.06
C ILE A 101 6.03 -9.89 -2.57
N PRO A 102 7.06 -10.76 -2.64
CA PRO A 102 6.87 -12.10 -3.18
C PRO A 102 5.81 -12.90 -2.39
N ARG A 103 5.88 -12.89 -1.07
CA ARG A 103 4.88 -13.62 -0.25
C ARG A 103 3.50 -12.99 -0.33
N GLN A 104 3.40 -11.67 -0.44
CA GLN A 104 2.14 -10.99 -0.67
C GLN A 104 1.51 -11.37 -2.02
N VAL A 105 2.32 -11.41 -3.10
CA VAL A 105 1.87 -11.89 -4.41
C VAL A 105 1.39 -13.35 -4.33
N VAL A 106 2.07 -14.21 -3.56
CA VAL A 106 1.61 -15.59 -3.37
C VAL A 106 0.23 -15.63 -2.75
N GLN A 107 -0.04 -14.80 -1.74
CA GLN A 107 -1.35 -14.70 -1.13
C GLN A 107 -2.40 -14.20 -2.14
N ILE A 108 -2.11 -13.11 -2.84
CA ILE A 108 -3.00 -12.52 -3.86
C ILE A 108 -3.39 -13.55 -4.91
N VAL A 109 -2.44 -14.29 -5.48
CA VAL A 109 -2.71 -15.28 -6.54
C VAL A 109 -3.46 -16.50 -6.01
N ARG A 110 -3.30 -16.85 -4.73
CA ARG A 110 -4.10 -17.91 -4.10
C ARG A 110 -5.55 -17.49 -3.89
N GLU A 111 -5.78 -16.21 -3.59
CA GLU A 111 -7.11 -15.63 -3.42
C GLU A 111 -7.80 -15.40 -4.78
N ASP A 112 -7.05 -14.90 -5.76
CA ASP A 112 -7.51 -14.64 -7.12
C ASP A 112 -6.43 -15.02 -8.17
N PRO A 113 -6.52 -16.20 -8.79
CA PRO A 113 -5.55 -16.61 -9.80
C PRO A 113 -5.64 -15.81 -11.12
N HIS A 114 -6.75 -15.11 -11.37
CA HIS A 114 -6.94 -14.29 -12.59
C HIS A 114 -6.02 -13.07 -12.62
N VAL A 115 -5.39 -12.74 -11.49
CA VAL A 115 -4.30 -11.76 -11.40
C VAL A 115 -3.16 -12.08 -12.38
N LEU A 116 -2.96 -13.37 -12.72
CA LEU A 116 -1.90 -13.80 -13.64
C LEU A 116 -2.32 -13.87 -15.11
N ASP A 117 -3.58 -13.58 -15.44
CA ASP A 117 -4.08 -13.65 -16.83
C ASP A 117 -3.44 -12.60 -17.74
N SER A 118 -3.01 -11.47 -17.16
CA SER A 118 -2.32 -10.39 -17.88
C SER A 118 -1.30 -9.68 -17.00
N TYR A 119 -0.36 -9.01 -17.65
CA TYR A 119 0.61 -8.16 -16.95
C TYR A 119 -0.09 -6.98 -16.24
N ASP A 120 -1.09 -6.39 -16.87
CA ASP A 120 -1.83 -5.26 -16.29
C ASP A 120 -2.61 -5.67 -15.03
N ASN A 121 -3.23 -6.86 -15.03
CA ASN A 121 -3.90 -7.40 -13.83
C ASN A 121 -2.90 -7.60 -12.70
N PHE A 122 -1.73 -8.15 -13.01
CA PHE A 122 -0.66 -8.37 -12.05
C PHE A 122 -0.16 -7.07 -11.43
N VAL A 123 0.11 -6.05 -12.26
CA VAL A 123 0.52 -4.72 -11.82
C VAL A 123 -0.56 -4.09 -10.93
N ALA A 124 -1.83 -4.13 -11.37
CA ALA A 124 -2.94 -3.54 -10.63
C ALA A 124 -3.14 -4.22 -9.25
N ALA A 125 -2.97 -5.53 -9.18
CA ALA A 125 -3.09 -6.27 -7.93
C ALA A 125 -1.90 -6.06 -6.98
N THR A 126 -0.70 -5.84 -7.53
CA THR A 126 0.53 -5.68 -6.72
C THR A 126 0.72 -4.26 -6.22
N PHE A 127 0.34 -3.25 -7.02
CA PHE A 127 0.64 -1.83 -6.75
C PHE A 127 -0.61 -0.95 -6.60
N GLY A 128 -1.79 -1.51 -6.89
CA GLY A 128 -3.06 -0.79 -6.86
C GLY A 128 -3.50 -0.31 -8.25
N PRO A 129 -4.77 0.13 -8.37
CA PRO A 129 -5.31 0.65 -9.61
C PRO A 129 -4.59 1.94 -10.03
N ARG A 130 -4.44 2.11 -11.34
CA ARG A 130 -3.78 3.26 -11.97
C ARG A 130 -4.74 4.42 -12.22
#